data_AF-A0A382T405-F1
#
_entry.id   AF-A0A382T405-F1
#
_cell.length_a   1.000
_cell.length_b   1.000
_cell.length_c   1.000
_cell.angle_alpha   90.00
_cell.angle_beta   90.00
_cell.angle_gamma   90.00
#
_symmetry.space_group_name_H-M   'P 1'
#
loop_
_entity.id
_entity.type
_entity.pdbx_description
1 polymer ?
#
loop_
_entity_poly.entity_id
_entity_poly.type
_entity_poly.pdbx_seq_one_letter_code
_entity_poly.pdbx_strand_id
1 'polypeptide(L)'
;INSNGINNIIKVYKKALILNKLINKEIGQTIISCYKRASNIVDHELKNQELELSNNTDPGLFKNDFEKNLYKKIHDLRKYFTSVNKDENYELSLSNLAESKSTLFDFFDNVMVKDADKAIQKNRLELLQMLCKTFDNYLNFSNIESS
;
A
#
# COMPACT_ATOMS: atom_id res chain seq x y z
N ILE A 1 27.38 -22.70 0.05
CA ILE A 1 25.97 -22.23 0.14
C ILE A 1 25.95 -21.12 1.18
N ASN A 2 25.70 -19.88 0.77
CA ASN A 2 25.91 -18.71 1.62
C ASN A 2 24.82 -18.63 2.71
N SER A 3 25.21 -18.47 3.97
CA SER A 3 24.29 -18.45 5.14
C SER A 3 23.20 -17.37 5.02
N ASN A 4 23.49 -16.28 4.29
CA ASN A 4 22.54 -15.20 3.99
C ASN A 4 21.34 -15.66 3.15
N GLY A 5 21.56 -16.53 2.14
CA GLY A 5 20.49 -17.03 1.28
C GLY A 5 19.54 -17.96 2.04
N ILE A 6 20.07 -18.83 2.90
CA ILE A 6 19.26 -19.73 3.74
C ILE A 6 18.42 -18.92 4.74
N ASN A 7 18.99 -17.88 5.34
CA ASN A 7 18.26 -17.02 6.28
C ASN A 7 17.14 -16.21 5.59
N ASN A 8 17.37 -15.78 4.34
CA ASN A 8 16.35 -15.09 3.55
C ASN A 8 15.18 -16.03 3.19
N ILE A 9 15.49 -17.27 2.77
CA ILE A 9 14.49 -18.30 2.46
C ILE A 9 13.65 -18.65 3.71
N ILE A 10 14.27 -18.79 4.89
CA ILE A 10 13.56 -19.07 6.14
C ILE A 10 12.60 -17.92 6.51
N LYS A 11 12.99 -16.67 6.28
CA LYS A 11 12.12 -15.49 6.50
C LYS A 11 10.95 -15.47 5.54
N VAL A 12 11.20 -15.67 4.25
CA VAL A 12 10.14 -15.75 3.22
C VAL A 12 9.15 -16.86 3.54
N TYR A 13 9.64 -18.04 3.96
CA TYR A 13 8.79 -19.16 4.36
C TYR A 13 7.95 -18.86 5.61
N LYS A 14 8.54 -18.29 6.67
CA LYS A 14 7.80 -17.87 7.87
C LYS A 14 6.76 -16.80 7.54
N LYS A 15 7.10 -15.82 6.69
CA LYS A 15 6.16 -14.81 6.16
C LYS A 15 5.01 -15.47 5.40
N ALA A 16 5.30 -16.36 4.45
CA ALA A 16 4.28 -17.05 3.65
C ALA A 16 3.35 -17.90 4.52
N LEU A 17 3.87 -18.60 5.53
CA LEU A 17 3.06 -19.35 6.49
C LEU A 17 2.13 -18.45 7.31
N ILE A 18 2.64 -17.31 7.79
CA ILE A 18 1.85 -16.37 8.57
C ILE A 18 0.82 -15.66 7.68
N LEU A 19 1.21 -15.25 6.48
CA LEU A 19 0.30 -14.69 5.48
C LEU A 19 -0.81 -15.69 5.15
N ASN A 20 -0.48 -16.96 4.91
CA ASN A 20 -1.47 -18.02 4.65
C ASN A 20 -2.41 -18.24 5.85
N LYS A 21 -1.88 -18.18 7.08
CA LYS A 21 -2.67 -18.27 8.32
C LYS A 21 -3.61 -17.07 8.51
N LEU A 22 -3.26 -15.91 7.96
CA LEU A 22 -3.97 -14.64 8.17
C LEU A 22 -4.85 -14.22 6.98
N ILE A 23 -4.56 -14.70 5.77
CA ILE A 23 -5.42 -14.58 4.57
C ILE A 23 -6.75 -15.30 4.78
N ASN A 24 -6.74 -16.40 5.54
CA ASN A 24 -7.96 -17.11 5.94
C ASN A 24 -8.76 -16.40 7.03
N LYS A 25 -8.27 -15.28 7.59
CA LYS A 25 -9.00 -14.42 8.51
C LYS A 25 -9.56 -13.21 7.77
N GLU A 26 -10.67 -12.65 8.26
CA GLU A 26 -11.34 -11.47 7.70
C GLU A 26 -10.40 -10.27 7.46
N ILE A 27 -9.37 -10.15 8.31
CA ILE A 27 -8.34 -9.10 8.21
C ILE A 27 -7.56 -9.20 6.89
N GLY A 28 -7.09 -10.39 6.50
CA GLY A 28 -6.32 -10.57 5.27
C GLY A 28 -7.16 -10.32 4.02
N GLN A 29 -8.41 -10.78 4.01
CA GLN A 29 -9.34 -10.53 2.90
C GLN A 29 -9.64 -9.04 2.73
N THR A 30 -9.80 -8.31 3.83
CA THR A 30 -10.01 -6.85 3.79
C THR A 30 -8.82 -6.15 3.15
N ILE A 31 -7.60 -6.41 3.61
CA ILE A 31 -6.37 -5.76 3.12
C ILE A 31 -6.23 -5.98 1.61
N ILE A 32 -6.43 -7.22 1.15
CA ILE A 32 -6.38 -7.58 -0.27
C ILE A 32 -7.46 -6.86 -1.07
N SER A 33 -8.69 -6.76 -0.54
CA SER A 33 -9.79 -6.06 -1.20
C SER A 33 -9.48 -4.58 -1.41
N CYS A 34 -8.99 -3.89 -0.37
CA CYS A 34 -8.61 -2.49 -0.45
C CYS A 34 -7.47 -2.26 -1.46
N TYR A 35 -6.43 -3.10 -1.41
CA TYR A 35 -5.33 -3.05 -2.38
C TYR A 35 -5.81 -3.25 -3.82
N LYS A 36 -6.62 -4.29 -4.07
CA LYS A 36 -7.16 -4.57 -5.40
C LYS A 36 -8.00 -3.41 -5.93
N ARG A 37 -8.83 -2.79 -5.08
CA ARG A 37 -9.62 -1.62 -5.48
C ARG A 37 -8.72 -0.46 -5.91
N ALA A 38 -7.69 -0.14 -5.11
CA ALA A 38 -6.73 0.92 -5.45
C ALA A 38 -5.98 0.63 -6.75
N SER A 39 -5.41 -0.57 -6.88
CA SER A 39 -4.66 -0.99 -8.08
C SER A 39 -5.53 -0.93 -9.33
N ASN A 40 -6.75 -1.47 -9.26
CA ASN A 40 -7.65 -1.48 -10.42
C ASN A 40 -8.02 -0.06 -10.89
N ILE A 41 -8.20 0.88 -9.97
CA ILE A 41 -8.46 2.29 -10.32
C ILE A 41 -7.24 2.87 -11.05
N VAL A 42 -6.05 2.69 -10.49
CA VAL A 42 -4.80 3.19 -11.09
C VAL A 42 -4.59 2.57 -12.48
N ASP A 43 -4.70 1.25 -12.60
CA ASP A 43 -4.52 0.52 -13.86
C ASP A 43 -5.55 0.91 -14.93
N HIS A 44 -6.81 1.13 -14.52
CA HIS A 44 -7.87 1.56 -15.42
C HIS A 44 -7.60 2.95 -15.99
N GLU A 45 -7.21 3.91 -15.14
CA GLU A 45 -6.95 5.28 -15.60
C GLU A 45 -5.66 5.39 -16.42
N LEU A 46 -4.63 4.61 -16.10
CA LEU A 46 -3.36 4.59 -16.85
C LEU A 46 -3.49 3.99 -18.26
N LYS A 47 -4.42 3.05 -18.48
CA LYS A 47 -4.68 2.48 -19.81
C LYS A 47 -5.11 3.52 -20.84
N ASN A 48 -5.66 4.64 -20.40
CA ASN A 48 -6.10 5.71 -21.29
C ASN A 48 -4.93 6.55 -21.85
N GLN A 49 -3.68 6.28 -21.46
CA GLN A 49 -2.42 6.87 -21.99
C GLN A 49 -2.30 8.41 -21.95
N GLU A 50 -3.27 9.13 -21.39
CA GLU A 50 -3.23 10.60 -21.25
C GLU A 50 -2.46 11.10 -20.02
N LEU A 51 -2.07 10.20 -19.10
CA LEU A 51 -1.57 10.58 -17.78
C LEU A 51 -0.26 9.85 -17.46
N GLU A 52 0.81 10.62 -17.31
CA GLU A 52 2.07 10.17 -16.73
C GLU A 52 2.12 10.50 -15.23
N LEU A 53 2.19 9.45 -14.40
CA LEU A 53 2.31 9.57 -12.94
C LEU A 53 3.78 9.71 -12.55
N SER A 54 4.08 10.66 -11.67
CA SER A 54 5.43 10.97 -11.19
C SER A 54 5.81 10.22 -9.91
N ASN A 55 4.90 9.38 -9.39
CA ASN A 55 5.03 8.67 -8.10
C ASN A 55 5.15 9.59 -6.87
N ASN A 56 4.81 10.86 -7.00
CA ASN A 56 4.77 11.80 -5.89
C ASN A 56 3.43 12.54 -5.91
N THR A 57 2.79 12.65 -4.75
CA THR A 57 1.55 13.40 -4.59
C THR A 57 1.85 14.76 -3.96
N ASP A 58 1.14 15.80 -4.38
CA ASP A 58 1.23 17.16 -3.84
C ASP A 58 0.10 17.41 -2.82
N PRO A 59 0.42 17.55 -1.52
CA PRO A 59 -0.57 17.90 -0.51
C PRO A 59 -1.27 19.24 -0.73
N GLY A 60 -0.67 20.17 -1.50
CA GLY A 60 -1.28 21.45 -1.86
C GLY A 60 -2.50 21.33 -2.78
N LEU A 61 -2.66 20.17 -3.45
CA LEU A 61 -3.78 19.90 -4.35
C LEU A 61 -4.94 19.13 -3.69
N PHE A 62 -4.80 18.70 -2.44
CA PHE A 62 -5.86 17.99 -1.72
C PHE A 62 -7.09 18.87 -1.49
N LYS A 63 -8.27 18.36 -1.82
CA LYS A 63 -9.54 19.11 -1.72
C LYS A 63 -10.33 18.85 -0.46
N ASN A 64 -10.07 17.73 0.22
CA ASN A 64 -10.78 17.35 1.44
C ASN A 64 -9.85 16.66 2.43
N ASP A 65 -10.37 16.43 3.64
CA ASP A 65 -9.62 15.80 4.72
C ASP A 65 -9.44 14.29 4.51
N PHE A 66 -10.26 13.63 3.69
CA PHE A 66 -10.09 12.21 3.37
C PHE A 66 -8.78 11.96 2.60
N GLU A 67 -8.44 12.85 1.65
CA GLU A 67 -7.15 12.82 0.93
C GLU A 67 -5.96 12.98 1.91
N LYS A 68 -6.05 13.95 2.83
CA LYS A 68 -5.02 14.20 3.85
C LYS A 68 -4.87 13.03 4.82
N ASN A 69 -5.98 12.44 5.24
CA ASN A 69 -6.01 11.31 6.16
C ASN A 69 -5.36 10.08 5.52
N LEU A 70 -5.67 9.81 4.26
CA LEU A 70 -5.03 8.73 3.51
C LEU A 70 -3.52 8.98 3.36
N TYR A 71 -3.12 10.19 2.98
CA TYR A 71 -1.71 10.55 2.86
C TYR A 71 -0.95 10.32 4.18
N LYS A 72 -1.51 10.76 5.31
CA LYS A 72 -0.94 10.54 6.64
C LYS A 72 -0.82 9.05 6.96
N LYS A 73 -1.89 8.26 6.75
CA LYS A 73 -1.86 6.82 7.03
C LYS A 73 -0.81 6.09 6.19
N ILE A 74 -0.62 6.47 4.92
CA ILE A 74 0.45 5.90 4.09
C ILE A 74 1.82 6.24 4.66
N HIS A 75 2.03 7.49 5.11
CA HIS A 75 3.31 7.88 5.72
C HIS A 75 3.60 7.11 7.02
N ASP A 76 2.58 6.96 7.88
CA ASP A 76 2.69 6.18 9.11
C ASP A 76 3.04 4.72 8.84
N LEU A 77 2.39 4.09 7.85
CA LEU A 77 2.70 2.72 7.41
C LEU A 77 4.12 2.60 6.87
N ARG A 78 4.56 3.53 6.00
CA ARG A 78 5.93 3.55 5.47
C ARG A 78 6.95 3.65 6.60
N LYS A 79 6.73 4.55 7.57
CA LYS A 79 7.60 4.72 8.74
C LYS A 79 7.66 3.43 9.56
N TYR A 80 6.50 2.83 9.84
CA TYR A 80 6.44 1.54 10.54
C TYR A 80 7.26 0.48 9.80
N PHE A 81 7.03 0.24 8.50
CA PHE A 81 7.75 -0.78 7.75
C PHE A 81 9.26 -0.52 7.65
N THR A 82 9.70 0.73 7.58
CA THR A 82 11.14 1.05 7.63
C THR A 82 11.78 0.77 8.99
N SER A 83 11.00 0.78 10.07
CA SER A 83 11.48 0.51 11.43
C SER A 83 11.48 -0.98 11.81
N VAL A 84 10.77 -1.80 11.04
CA VAL A 84 10.59 -3.23 11.30
C VAL A 84 11.83 -3.99 10.79
N ASN A 85 12.72 -4.37 11.71
CA ASN A 85 13.99 -5.08 11.48
C ASN A 85 13.81 -6.60 11.22
N LYS A 86 14.89 -7.40 11.35
CA LYS A 86 14.91 -8.86 11.15
C LYS A 86 13.95 -9.67 12.05
N ASP A 87 13.50 -9.12 13.18
CA ASP A 87 12.58 -9.75 14.16
C ASP A 87 11.15 -9.18 14.04
N GLU A 88 10.67 -9.11 12.80
CA GLU A 88 9.34 -8.61 12.49
C GLU A 88 8.22 -9.37 13.22
N ASN A 89 7.35 -8.63 13.92
CA ASN A 89 6.06 -9.14 14.38
C ASN A 89 5.01 -9.00 13.27
N TYR A 90 4.83 -10.07 12.52
CA TYR A 90 3.91 -10.14 11.39
C TYR A 90 2.44 -9.92 11.75
N GLU A 91 2.01 -10.32 12.95
CA GLU A 91 0.63 -10.09 13.40
C GLU A 91 0.40 -8.59 13.62
N LEU A 92 1.37 -7.90 14.22
CA LEU A 92 1.32 -6.44 14.38
C LEU A 92 1.37 -5.73 13.02
N SER A 93 2.25 -6.15 12.11
CA SER A 93 2.34 -5.57 10.77
C SER A 93 1.03 -5.69 9.98
N LEU A 94 0.36 -6.83 10.08
CA LEU A 94 -0.93 -7.04 9.44
C LEU A 94 -2.06 -6.29 10.15
N SER A 95 -2.03 -6.16 11.47
CA SER A 95 -2.96 -5.30 12.20
C SER A 95 -2.85 -3.84 11.75
N ASN A 96 -1.64 -3.31 11.63
CA ASN A 96 -1.40 -1.95 11.17
C ASN A 96 -1.95 -1.70 9.75
N LEU A 97 -1.81 -2.69 8.86
CA LEU A 97 -2.43 -2.65 7.53
C LEU A 97 -3.96 -2.70 7.62
N ALA A 98 -4.51 -3.56 8.48
CA ALA A 98 -5.95 -3.68 8.68
C ALA A 98 -6.57 -2.37 9.18
N GLU A 99 -5.87 -1.62 10.03
CA GLU A 99 -6.30 -0.31 10.51
C GLU A 99 -6.40 0.74 9.41
N SER A 100 -5.73 0.56 8.26
CA SER A 100 -5.91 1.46 7.12
C SER A 100 -7.25 1.27 6.41
N LYS A 101 -7.98 0.18 6.74
CA LYS A 101 -9.30 -0.14 6.19
C LYS A 101 -10.25 1.06 6.22
N SER A 102 -10.52 1.62 7.40
CA SER A 102 -11.50 2.71 7.55
C SER A 102 -11.09 3.92 6.72
N THR A 103 -9.83 4.35 6.81
CA THR A 103 -9.30 5.47 6.03
C THR A 103 -9.43 5.26 4.52
N LEU A 104 -9.25 4.02 4.05
CA LEU A 104 -9.40 3.67 2.65
C LEU A 104 -10.86 3.67 2.20
N PHE A 105 -11.76 3.11 3.00
CA PHE A 105 -13.20 3.17 2.71
C PHE A 105 -13.70 4.61 2.68
N ASP A 106 -13.34 5.41 3.69
CA ASP A 106 -13.70 6.83 3.74
C ASP A 106 -13.19 7.58 2.52
N PHE A 107 -11.94 7.33 2.09
CA PHE A 107 -11.41 7.89 0.85
C PHE A 107 -12.25 7.46 -0.36
N PHE A 108 -12.48 6.16 -0.54
CA PHE A 108 -13.18 5.67 -1.72
C PHE A 108 -14.65 6.08 -1.80
N ASP A 109 -15.31 6.28 -0.66
CA ASP A 109 -16.72 6.64 -0.59
C ASP A 109 -16.93 8.16 -0.75
N ASN A 110 -15.93 8.96 -0.39
CA ASN A 110 -16.02 10.43 -0.41
C ASN A 110 -15.15 11.12 -1.47
N VAL A 111 -14.24 10.40 -2.13
CA VAL A 111 -13.32 10.96 -3.13
C VAL A 111 -13.53 10.31 -4.49
N MET A 112 -14.05 11.09 -5.44
CA MET A 112 -14.10 10.68 -6.84
C MET A 112 -12.72 10.87 -7.47
N VAL A 113 -12.04 9.76 -7.81
CA VAL A 113 -10.69 9.81 -8.35
C VAL A 113 -10.67 10.50 -9.72
N LYS A 114 -11.66 10.22 -10.57
CA LYS A 114 -11.85 10.92 -11.83
C LYS A 114 -12.42 12.31 -11.56
N ASP A 115 -11.57 13.32 -11.65
CA ASP A 115 -11.95 14.73 -11.49
C ASP A 115 -11.96 15.44 -12.84
N ALA A 116 -12.72 16.54 -12.95
CA ALA A 116 -12.71 17.38 -14.15
C ALA A 116 -11.38 18.13 -14.28
N ASP A 117 -10.75 18.47 -13.16
CA ASP A 117 -9.38 19.01 -13.13
C ASP A 117 -8.36 17.87 -13.22
N LYS A 118 -7.63 17.83 -14.33
CA LYS A 118 -6.60 16.81 -14.61
C LYS A 118 -5.47 16.83 -13.58
N ALA A 119 -5.16 17.97 -12.96
CA ALA A 119 -4.13 18.04 -11.92
C ALA A 119 -4.62 17.37 -10.62
N ILE A 120 -5.88 17.57 -10.25
CA ILE A 120 -6.50 16.89 -9.09
C ILE A 120 -6.61 15.39 -9.35
N GLN A 121 -7.10 15.00 -10.53
CA GLN A 121 -7.20 13.59 -10.92
C GLN A 121 -5.81 12.91 -10.82
N LYS A 122 -4.78 13.54 -11.41
CA LYS A 122 -3.41 13.04 -11.35
C LYS A 122 -2.94 12.89 -9.91
N ASN A 123 -3.15 13.90 -9.08
CA ASN A 123 -2.71 13.88 -7.68
C ASN A 123 -3.37 12.74 -6.88
N ARG A 124 -4.67 12.50 -7.08
CA ARG A 124 -5.41 11.39 -6.45
C ARG A 124 -4.91 10.03 -6.92
N LEU A 125 -4.57 9.90 -8.20
CA LEU A 125 -3.96 8.68 -8.74
C LEU A 125 -2.56 8.43 -8.17
N GLU A 126 -1.74 9.48 -8.01
CA GLU A 126 -0.42 9.38 -7.37
C GLU A 126 -0.54 8.99 -5.90
N LEU A 127 -1.55 9.48 -5.19
CA LEU A 127 -1.84 9.07 -3.81
C LEU A 127 -2.20 7.57 -3.72
N LEU A 128 -3.07 7.08 -4.61
CA LEU A 128 -3.41 5.66 -4.69
C LEU A 128 -2.21 4.80 -5.12
N GLN A 129 -1.38 5.28 -6.03
CA GLN A 129 -0.16 4.59 -6.44
C GLN A 129 0.84 4.51 -5.27
N MET A 130 0.95 5.56 -4.46
CA MET A 130 1.79 5.56 -3.26
C MET A 130 1.31 4.53 -2.22
N LEU A 131 -0.01 4.38 -2.07
CA LEU A 131 -0.60 3.32 -1.26
C LEU A 131 -0.23 1.93 -1.80
N CYS A 132 -0.48 1.67 -3.09
CA CYS A 132 -0.17 0.38 -3.72
C CYS A 132 1.30 0.02 -3.51
N LYS A 133 2.21 0.96 -3.76
CA LYS A 133 3.65 0.74 -3.53
C LYS A 133 3.99 0.47 -2.07
N THR A 134 3.29 1.08 -1.12
CA THR A 134 3.52 0.83 0.31
C THR A 134 3.10 -0.61 0.68
N PHE A 135 1.99 -1.08 0.11
CA PHE A 135 1.55 -2.47 0.25
C PHE A 135 2.49 -3.42 -0.47
N ASP A 136 2.89 -3.11 -1.70
CA ASP A 136 3.84 -3.90 -2.48
C ASP A 136 5.18 -3.98 -1.77
N ASN A 137 5.73 -2.91 -1.22
CA ASN A 137 7.01 -2.99 -0.49
C ASN A 137 6.93 -3.92 0.74
N TYR A 138 5.75 -4.04 1.33
CA TYR A 138 5.50 -4.98 2.42
C TYR A 138 5.26 -6.42 1.91
N LEU A 139 4.52 -6.59 0.81
CA LEU A 139 4.08 -7.87 0.26
C LEU A 139 5.07 -8.50 -0.74
N ASN A 140 5.85 -7.71 -1.48
CA ASN A 140 6.83 -8.18 -2.46
C ASN A 140 8.06 -8.70 -1.73
N PHE A 141 8.27 -10.00 -1.94
CA PHE A 141 9.27 -10.86 -1.33
C PHE A 141 10.70 -10.67 -1.87
N SER A 142 10.96 -9.70 -2.76
CA SER A 142 12.15 -9.74 -3.63
C SER A 142 13.17 -8.62 -3.46
N ASN A 143 12.86 -7.49 -2.81
CA ASN A 143 13.75 -6.32 -2.79
C ASN A 143 14.34 -5.96 -1.41
N ILE A 144 14.48 -6.93 -0.51
CA ILE A 144 15.33 -6.77 0.69
C ILE A 144 16.81 -7.05 0.35
N GLU A 145 17.16 -7.20 -0.92
CA GLU A 145 18.55 -7.20 -1.40
C GLU A 145 18.76 -6.08 -2.41
N SER A 146 18.99 -4.86 -1.93
CA SER A 146 19.84 -3.87 -2.59
C SER A 146 20.07 -2.67 -1.67
N SER A 147 20.82 -2.89 -0.60
CA SER A 147 21.68 -1.91 0.06
C SER A 147 22.76 -2.64 0.84
#